data_AF-A0A7V2CXY5-F1
#
_entry.id   AF-A0A7V2CXY5-F1
#
_cell.length_a   1.000
_cell.length_b   1.000
_cell.length_c   1.000
_cell.angle_alpha   90.00
_cell.angle_beta   90.00
_cell.angle_gamma   90.00
#
_symmetry.space_group_name_H-M   'P 1'
#
loop_
_entity.id
_entity.type
_entity.pdbx_description
1 polymer ?
#
loop_
_entity_poly.entity_id
_entity_poly.type
_entity_poly.pdbx_seq_one_letter_code
_entity_poly.pdbx_strand_id
1 'polypeptide(L)'
;MSQDPCSLSVAALRRAYRDGSLTPVDALDALSARIDRVDPLLHGYLHRDLDRARDAARTADLNLPLGGVPIAIKDVLNVRGEPCTCASRILDGYTAPY
;
A
#
# COMPACT_ATOMS: atom_id res chain seq x y z
N MET A 1 7.83 -15.17 -18.80
CA MET A 1 6.94 -14.01 -18.65
C MET A 1 6.94 -13.65 -17.18
N SER A 2 7.37 -12.43 -16.81
CA SER A 2 7.27 -11.99 -15.43
C SER A 2 5.78 -11.88 -15.05
N GLN A 3 5.37 -12.45 -13.92
CA GLN A 3 3.99 -12.33 -13.45
C GLN A 3 3.75 -10.90 -12.94
N ASP A 4 2.57 -10.32 -13.23
CA ASP A 4 2.18 -9.00 -12.72
C ASP A 4 2.10 -9.04 -11.19
N PRO A 5 2.94 -8.29 -10.44
CA PRO A 5 2.91 -8.27 -8.98
C PRO A 5 1.54 -7.96 -8.39
N CYS A 6 0.72 -7.15 -9.07
CA CYS A 6 -0.63 -6.79 -8.63
C CYS A 6 -1.64 -7.94 -8.70
N SER A 7 -1.31 -9.04 -9.37
CA SER A 7 -2.16 -10.22 -9.51
C SER A 7 -1.78 -11.36 -8.56
N LEU A 8 -0.66 -11.21 -7.84
CA LEU A 8 -0.16 -12.21 -6.91
C LEU A 8 -0.96 -12.22 -5.61
N SER A 9 -1.15 -13.41 -5.05
CA SER A 9 -1.64 -13.54 -3.68
C SER A 9 -0.58 -13.06 -2.68
N VAL A 10 -0.99 -12.72 -1.46
CA VAL A 10 -0.06 -12.37 -0.38
C VAL A 10 0.98 -13.48 -0.15
N ALA A 11 0.57 -14.74 -0.19
CA ALA A 11 1.48 -15.87 -0.05
C ALA A 11 2.51 -15.95 -1.19
N ALA A 12 2.08 -15.66 -2.43
CA ALA A 12 2.98 -15.62 -3.59
C ALA A 12 3.96 -14.44 -3.54
N LEU A 13 3.51 -13.25 -3.16
CA LEU A 13 4.37 -12.08 -2.93
C LEU A 13 5.44 -12.40 -1.86
N ARG A 14 5.03 -12.96 -0.72
CA ARG A 14 5.95 -13.33 0.37
C ARG A 14 6.97 -14.38 -0.05
N ARG A 15 6.58 -15.34 -0.89
CA ARG A 15 7.52 -16.30 -1.47
C ARG A 15 8.54 -15.60 -2.37
N ALA A 16 8.06 -14.75 -3.28
CA ALA A 16 8.91 -14.00 -4.21
C ALA A 16 9.91 -13.06 -3.50
N TYR A 17 9.49 -12.43 -2.40
CA TYR A 17 10.38 -11.61 -1.57
C TYR A 17 11.47 -12.44 -0.88
N ARG A 18 11.15 -13.66 -0.44
CA ARG A 18 12.11 -14.54 0.24
C ARG A 18 13.12 -15.18 -0.70
N ASP A 19 12.71 -15.51 -1.91
CA ASP A 19 13.60 -16.08 -2.93
C ASP A 19 14.32 -15.01 -3.78
N GLY A 20 13.97 -13.73 -3.59
CA GLY A 20 14.63 -12.60 -4.23
C GLY A 20 14.20 -12.35 -5.68
N SER A 21 13.17 -13.06 -6.17
CA SER A 21 12.63 -12.82 -7.52
C SER A 21 11.81 -11.54 -7.66
N LEU A 22 11.39 -10.95 -6.54
CA LEU A 22 10.70 -9.67 -6.46
C LEU A 22 11.11 -8.95 -5.17
N THR A 23 11.16 -7.62 -5.18
CA THR A 23 11.31 -6.81 -3.97
C THR A 23 9.99 -6.13 -3.57
N PRO A 24 9.82 -5.72 -2.29
CA PRO A 24 8.67 -4.91 -1.89
C PRO A 24 8.52 -3.61 -2.69
N VAL A 25 9.64 -3.01 -3.11
CA VAL A 25 9.65 -1.80 -3.95
C VAL A 25 9.09 -2.11 -5.34
N ASP A 26 9.50 -3.22 -5.96
CA ASP A 26 8.97 -3.63 -7.28
C ASP A 26 7.45 -3.85 -7.24
N ALA A 27 6.97 -4.48 -6.17
CA ALA A 27 5.53 -4.72 -5.98
C ALA A 27 4.76 -3.41 -5.76
N LEU A 28 5.31 -2.48 -4.97
CA LEU A 28 4.69 -1.18 -4.76
C LEU A 28 4.70 -0.32 -6.04
N ASP A 29 5.76 -0.38 -6.84
CA ASP A 29 5.85 0.35 -8.11
C ASP A 29 4.80 -0.12 -9.11
N ALA A 30 4.63 -1.44 -9.21
CA ALA A 30 3.56 -2.03 -10.01
C ALA A 30 2.18 -1.60 -9.50
N LEU A 31 1.99 -1.57 -8.18
CA LEU A 31 0.73 -1.13 -7.55
C LEU A 31 0.45 0.36 -7.79
N SER A 32 1.45 1.23 -7.64
CA SER A 32 1.36 2.67 -7.92
C SER A 32 0.91 2.90 -9.35
N ALA A 33 1.57 2.28 -10.33
CA ALA A 33 1.22 2.40 -11.74
C ALA A 33 -0.20 1.89 -12.04
N ARG A 34 -0.67 0.86 -11.32
CA ARG A 34 -2.03 0.36 -11.46
C ARG A 34 -3.07 1.29 -10.83
N ILE A 35 -2.78 1.85 -9.66
CA ILE A 35 -3.63 2.84 -8.99
C ILE A 35 -3.81 4.07 -9.90
N ASP A 36 -2.73 4.62 -10.44
CA ASP A 36 -2.79 5.80 -11.33
C ASP A 36 -3.67 5.56 -12.55
N ARG A 37 -3.64 4.35 -13.10
CA ARG A 37 -4.43 3.99 -14.29
C ARG A 37 -5.89 3.67 -13.99
N VAL A 38 -6.19 3.07 -12.84
CA VAL A 38 -7.50 2.44 -12.57
C VAL A 38 -8.34 3.25 -11.58
N ASP A 39 -7.71 3.83 -10.57
CA ASP A 39 -8.41 4.54 -9.49
C ASP A 39 -9.18 5.80 -9.94
N PRO A 40 -8.81 6.52 -11.02
CA PRO A 40 -9.65 7.59 -11.56
C PRO A 40 -11.05 7.14 -12.00
N LEU A 41 -11.25 5.84 -12.25
CA LEU A 41 -12.54 5.26 -12.63
C LEU A 41 -13.28 4.62 -11.44
N LEU A 42 -12.53 4.13 -10.45
CA LEU A 42 -13.09 3.39 -9.30
C LEU A 42 -13.33 4.28 -8.08
N HIS A 43 -12.52 5.32 -7.90
CA HIS A 43 -12.50 6.15 -6.69
C HIS A 43 -12.34 5.32 -5.40
N GLY A 44 -11.42 4.36 -5.40
CA GLY A 44 -11.19 3.43 -4.31
C GLY A 44 -10.36 3.99 -3.15
N TYR A 45 -9.56 5.04 -3.37
CA TYR A 45 -8.75 5.69 -2.34
C TYR A 45 -9.20 7.13 -2.10
N LEU A 46 -9.36 7.51 -0.82
CA LEU A 46 -9.60 8.90 -0.43
C LEU A 46 -8.29 9.69 -0.25
N HIS A 47 -7.25 9.01 0.23
CA HIS A 47 -5.91 9.54 0.39
C HIS A 47 -4.87 8.48 0.02
N ARG A 48 -3.72 8.92 -0.52
CA ARG A 48 -2.62 8.06 -0.96
C ARG A 48 -1.30 8.79 -0.74
N ASP A 49 -0.46 8.28 0.16
CA ASP A 49 0.94 8.68 0.29
C ASP A 49 1.85 7.54 -0.21
N LEU A 50 2.02 7.48 -1.53
CA LEU A 50 2.78 6.42 -2.20
C LEU A 50 4.29 6.57 -2.01
N ASP A 51 4.78 7.79 -1.76
CA ASP A 51 6.18 8.05 -1.48
C ASP A 51 6.56 7.49 -0.10
N ARG A 52 5.74 7.77 0.93
CA ARG A 52 5.92 7.17 2.26
C ARG A 52 5.80 5.66 2.22
N ALA A 53 4.85 5.12 1.46
CA ALA A 53 4.72 3.67 1.28
C ALA A 53 5.99 3.07 0.64
N ARG A 54 6.63 3.80 -0.29
CA ARG A 54 7.86 3.37 -0.95
C ARG A 54 9.06 3.36 -0.03
N ASP A 55 9.16 4.36 0.83
CA ASP A 55 10.20 4.38 1.86
C ASP A 55 10.02 3.23 2.86
N ALA A 56 8.80 2.94 3.27
CA ALA A 56 8.51 1.77 4.11
C ALA A 56 8.85 0.44 3.42
N ALA A 57 8.60 0.33 2.10
CA ALA A 57 8.94 -0.85 1.32
C ALA A 57 10.46 -1.08 1.22
N ARG A 58 11.27 -0.01 1.11
CA ARG A 58 12.74 -0.09 1.08
C ARG A 58 13.33 -0.69 2.36
N THR A 59 12.73 -0.41 3.50
CA THR A 59 13.23 -0.83 4.82
C THR A 59 12.40 -1.94 5.48
N ALA A 60 11.53 -2.62 4.72
CA ALA A 60 10.65 -3.62 5.26
C ALA A 60 11.40 -4.86 5.78
N ASP A 61 11.12 -5.28 7.02
CA ASP A 61 11.65 -6.54 7.56
C ASP A 61 10.91 -7.74 6.97
N LEU A 62 11.54 -8.42 6.02
CA LEU A 62 10.98 -9.59 5.34
C LEU A 62 10.81 -10.81 6.26
N ASN A 63 11.39 -10.83 7.46
CA ASN A 63 11.18 -11.92 8.42
C ASN A 63 9.79 -11.87 9.08
N LEU A 64 9.15 -10.70 9.14
CA LEU A 64 7.81 -10.55 9.68
C LEU A 64 6.75 -11.19 8.78
N PRO A 65 5.64 -11.74 9.33
CA PRO A 65 4.62 -12.45 8.54
C PRO A 65 4.09 -11.70 7.31
N LEU A 66 3.94 -10.38 7.40
CA LEU A 66 3.49 -9.48 6.32
C LEU A 66 4.56 -8.47 5.89
N GLY A 67 5.83 -8.69 6.24
CA GLY A 67 6.92 -7.81 5.86
C GLY A 67 6.96 -7.54 4.36
N GLY A 68 6.84 -6.27 3.97
CA GLY A 68 6.89 -5.80 2.58
C GLY A 68 5.58 -5.95 1.79
N VAL A 69 4.49 -6.43 2.40
CA VAL A 69 3.20 -6.58 1.72
C VAL A 69 2.45 -5.24 1.75
N PRO A 70 2.07 -4.64 0.60
CA PRO A 70 1.26 -3.43 0.58
C PRO A 70 -0.14 -3.68 1.17
N ILE A 71 -0.67 -2.68 1.88
CA ILE A 71 -2.03 -2.73 2.44
C ILE A 71 -2.72 -1.39 2.26
N ALA A 72 -3.99 -1.43 1.83
CA ALA A 72 -4.88 -0.28 1.87
C ALA A 72 -5.65 -0.28 3.19
N ILE A 73 -5.75 0.88 3.84
CA ILE A 73 -6.46 1.04 5.11
C ILE A 73 -7.75 1.82 4.83
N LYS A 74 -8.87 1.31 5.34
CA LYS A 74 -10.15 2.04 5.26
C LYS A 74 -10.04 3.32 6.06
N ASP A 75 -10.52 4.43 5.48
CA ASP A 75 -10.53 5.78 6.07
C ASP A 75 -11.49 5.93 7.26
N VAL A 76 -11.48 4.98 8.18
CA VAL A 76 -12.17 4.98 9.48
C VAL A 76 -11.27 4.37 10.56
N LEU A 77 -10.04 4.01 10.16
CA LEU A 77 -9.01 3.43 10.99
C LEU A 77 -7.82 4.39 10.99
N ASN A 78 -7.36 4.77 12.17
CA ASN A 78 -6.26 5.72 12.28
C ASN A 78 -4.94 5.11 11.80
N VAL A 79 -4.22 5.89 11.00
CA VAL A 79 -2.81 5.69 10.68
C VAL A 79 -2.07 6.94 11.14
N ARG A 80 -1.23 6.82 12.16
CA ARG A 80 -0.53 7.97 12.78
C ARG A 80 0.11 8.91 11.74
N GLY A 81 -0.29 10.18 11.80
CA GLY A 81 0.21 11.25 10.94
C GLY A 81 -0.49 11.36 9.59
N GLU A 82 -1.40 10.44 9.24
CA GLU A 82 -2.18 10.48 8.00
C GLU A 82 -3.58 11.11 8.23
N PRO A 83 -4.24 11.60 7.17
CA PRO A 83 -5.65 11.94 7.21
C PRO A 83 -6.53 10.73 7.60
N CYS A 84 -7.59 10.99 8.37
CA CYS A 84 -8.63 10.00 8.67
C CYS A 84 -10.00 10.69 8.72
N THR A 85 -10.72 10.70 7.61
CA THR A 85 -11.91 11.56 7.45
C THR A 85 -13.23 10.85 7.73
N CYS A 86 -13.24 9.53 7.90
CA CYS A 86 -14.48 8.73 7.96
C CYS A 86 -15.39 8.97 6.74
N ALA A 87 -14.82 9.40 5.60
CA ALA A 87 -15.55 9.91 4.45
C ALA A 87 -16.61 10.99 4.81
N SER A 88 -16.34 11.82 5.83
CA SER A 88 -17.28 12.80 6.38
C SER A 88 -16.65 14.19 6.43
N ARG A 89 -17.41 15.20 5.99
CA ARG A 89 -16.98 16.61 6.07
C ARG A 89 -16.77 17.12 7.50
N ILE A 90 -17.35 16.44 8.51
CA ILE A 90 -17.12 16.80 9.92
C ILE A 90 -15.64 16.62 10.31
N LEU A 91 -14.93 15.68 9.68
CA LEU A 91 -13.53 15.37 9.95
C LEU A 91 -12.59 15.87 8.84
N ASP A 92 -13.04 16.85 8.05
CA ASP A 92 -12.15 17.50 7.09
C ASP A 92 -10.99 18.17 7.83
N GLY A 93 -9.76 17.91 7.38
CA GLY A 93 -8.53 18.34 8.05
C GLY A 93 -8.11 17.55 9.30
N TYR A 94 -8.82 16.50 9.71
CA TYR A 94 -8.38 15.64 10.82
C TYR A 94 -7.12 14.83 10.44
N THR A 95 -6.07 14.94 11.25
CA THR A 95 -4.86 14.11 11.17
C THR A 95 -4.81 13.16 12.35
N ALA A 96 -4.67 11.86 12.10
CA ALA A 96 -4.69 10.84 13.12
C ALA A 96 -3.48 10.95 14.09
N PRO A 97 -3.71 11.07 15.40
CA PRO A 97 -2.63 11.20 16.39
C PRO A 97 -2.08 9.85 16.88
N TYR A 98 -2.72 8.72 16.52
CA TYR A 98 -2.30 7.38 16.95
C TYR A 98 -2.33 6.31 15.88
#